data_AF-A0AAX3Q8P9-F1
#
_entry.id   AF-A0AAX3Q8P9-F1
#
_cell.length_a   1.000
_cell.length_b   1.000
_cell.length_c   1.000
_cell.angle_alpha   90.00
_cell.angle_beta   90.00
_cell.angle_gamma   90.00
#
_symmetry.space_group_name_H-M   'P 1'
#
loop_
_entity.id
_entity.type
_entity.pdbx_description
1 polymer ?
#
loop_
_entity_poly.entity_id
_entity_poly.type
_entity_poly.pdbx_seq_one_letter_code
_entity_poly.pdbx_strand_id
1 'polypeptide(L)'
;MEEFVFLRPVFKCILAASILVMLIVSIQKKELINAFSLWFISILCIGVSAITLFMSGFIVDEYNLGGDSVSFDMFIGIVCISGLNFIIYYRRK
;
A
#
# COMPACT_ATOMS: atom_id res chain seq x y z
N MET A 1 -23.56 -4.34 4.92
CA MET A 1 -22.11 -4.02 4.91
C MET A 1 -21.29 -5.24 4.49
N GLU A 2 -21.63 -5.87 3.36
CA GLU A 2 -20.96 -7.11 2.91
C GLU A 2 -20.09 -6.88 1.66
N GLU A 3 -20.30 -5.80 0.91
CA GLU A 3 -19.56 -5.54 -0.33
C GLU A 3 -18.09 -5.17 -0.12
N PHE A 4 -17.76 -4.48 0.99
CA PHE A 4 -16.36 -4.15 1.34
C PHE A 4 -15.54 -5.36 1.79
N VAL A 5 -16.17 -6.51 2.06
CA VAL A 5 -15.47 -7.72 2.50
C VAL A 5 -14.53 -8.25 1.42
N PHE A 6 -14.84 -8.03 0.14
CA PHE A 6 -14.02 -8.50 -0.98
C PHE A 6 -12.87 -7.54 -1.33
N LEU A 7 -13.02 -6.24 -1.08
CA LEU A 7 -12.00 -5.22 -1.34
C LEU A 7 -10.96 -5.11 -0.23
N ARG A 8 -11.36 -5.26 1.04
CA ARG A 8 -10.45 -5.20 2.20
C ARG A 8 -9.25 -6.18 2.14
N PRO A 9 -9.38 -7.43 1.66
CA PRO A 9 -8.25 -8.33 1.46
C PRO A 9 -7.18 -7.77 0.53
N VAL A 10 -7.56 -7.03 -0.51
CA VAL A 10 -6.61 -6.42 -1.45
C VAL A 10 -5.73 -5.41 -0.71
N PHE A 11 -6.34 -4.51 0.08
CA PHE A 11 -5.60 -3.56 0.90
C PHE A 11 -4.69 -4.26 1.92
N LYS A 12 -5.18 -5.31 2.59
CA LYS A 12 -4.38 -6.10 3.53
C LYS A 12 -3.17 -6.75 2.86
N CYS A 13 -3.33 -7.33 1.68
CA CYS A 13 -2.24 -7.94 0.91
C CYS A 13 -1.20 -6.90 0.49
N ILE A 14 -1.63 -5.74 -0.01
CA ILE A 14 -0.72 -4.66 -0.41
C ILE A 14 0.03 -4.12 0.81
N LEU A 15 -0.67 -3.88 1.93
CA LEU A 15 -0.06 -3.43 3.18
C LEU A 15 0.98 -4.43 3.68
N ALA A 16 0.65 -5.73 3.71
CA ALA A 16 1.58 -6.78 4.09
C ALA A 16 2.81 -6.85 3.17
N ALA A 17 2.62 -6.70 1.86
CA ALA A 17 3.71 -6.63 0.90
C ALA A 17 4.62 -5.41 1.15
N SER A 18 4.04 -4.22 1.42
CA SER A 18 4.81 -3.02 1.75
C SER A 18 5.63 -3.18 3.04
N ILE A 19 5.09 -3.86 4.05
CA ILE A 19 5.82 -4.21 5.29
C ILE A 19 6.94 -5.22 5.02
N LEU A 20 6.71 -6.24 4.20
CA LEU A 20 7.77 -7.18 3.82
C LEU A 20 8.92 -6.48 3.11
N VAL A 21 8.61 -5.57 2.19
CA VAL A 21 9.63 -4.72 1.53
C VAL A 21 10.39 -3.90 2.56
N MET A 22 9.71 -3.30 3.54
CA MET A 22 10.34 -2.57 4.64
C MET A 22 11.34 -3.42 5.43
N LEU A 23 10.96 -4.65 5.76
CA LEU A 23 11.81 -5.59 6.49
C LEU A 23 13.04 -6.00 5.66
N ILE A 24 12.85 -6.32 4.38
CA ILE A 24 13.96 -6.66 3.47
C ILE A 24 14.92 -5.47 3.34
N VAL A 25 14.38 -4.28 3.07
CA VAL A 25 15.14 -3.02 2.96
C VAL A 25 15.78 -2.59 4.28
N SER A 26 15.38 -3.14 5.42
CA SER A 26 16.03 -2.89 6.73
C SER A 26 17.12 -3.92 7.07
N ILE A 27 16.94 -5.19 6.67
CA ILE A 27 17.82 -6.31 7.07
C ILE A 27 18.90 -6.61 6.02
N GLN A 28 18.68 -6.24 4.74
CA GLN A 28 19.62 -6.55 3.65
C GLN A 28 21.05 -6.06 3.97
N LYS A 29 22.04 -6.96 3.98
CA LYS A 29 23.48 -6.62 4.20
C LYS A 29 24.22 -6.32 2.89
N LYS A 30 23.69 -6.83 1.78
CA LYS A 30 24.08 -6.51 0.39
C LYS A 30 22.85 -5.93 -0.29
N GLU A 31 23.01 -5.10 -1.33
CA GLU A 31 21.87 -4.52 -2.06
C GLU A 31 21.09 -5.60 -2.80
N LEU A 32 20.09 -6.21 -2.14
CA LEU A 32 19.12 -7.11 -2.77
C LEU A 32 18.07 -6.32 -3.54
N ILE A 33 17.63 -5.20 -2.96
CA ILE A 33 16.71 -4.26 -3.57
C ILE A 33 17.49 -2.98 -3.89
N ASN A 34 17.60 -2.68 -5.19
CA ASN A 34 18.18 -1.44 -5.69
C ASN A 34 17.16 -0.29 -5.61
N ALA A 35 17.64 0.96 -5.67
CA ALA A 35 16.82 2.17 -5.68
C ALA A 35 15.72 2.14 -6.75
N PHE A 36 16.06 1.64 -7.95
CA PHE A 36 15.11 1.50 -9.05
C PHE A 36 13.98 0.51 -8.73
N SER A 37 14.33 -0.66 -8.20
CA SER A 37 13.35 -1.68 -7.80
C SER A 37 12.45 -1.17 -6.67
N LEU A 38 13.01 -0.44 -5.71
CA LEU A 38 12.24 0.16 -4.62
C LEU A 38 11.23 1.18 -5.13
N TRP A 39 11.66 2.04 -6.06
CA TRP A 39 10.78 3.00 -6.74
C TRP A 39 9.65 2.31 -7.46
N PHE A 40 9.96 1.28 -8.25
CA PHE A 40 8.98 0.55 -9.02
C PHE A 40 7.94 -0.14 -8.14
N ILE A 41 8.38 -0.84 -7.08
CA ILE A 41 7.48 -1.52 -6.14
C ILE A 41 6.59 -0.51 -5.42
N SER A 42 7.14 0.62 -4.97
CA SER A 42 6.38 1.64 -4.26
C SER A 42 5.30 2.28 -5.13
N ILE A 43 5.62 2.63 -6.38
CA ILE A 43 4.65 3.15 -7.35
C ILE A 43 3.54 2.13 -7.59
N LEU A 44 3.88 0.85 -7.75
CA LEU A 44 2.87 -0.20 -7.95
C LEU A 44 1.96 -0.36 -6.73
N CYS A 45 2.51 -0.42 -5.51
CA CYS A 45 1.71 -0.54 -4.29
C CYS A 45 0.76 0.66 -4.11
N ILE A 46 1.26 1.88 -4.29
CA ILE A 46 0.46 3.11 -4.16
C ILE A 46 -0.57 3.20 -5.30
N GLY A 47 -0.16 2.94 -6.54
CA GLY A 47 -1.03 3.03 -7.70
C GLY A 47 -2.19 2.03 -7.65
N VAL A 48 -1.90 0.76 -7.35
CA VAL A 48 -2.94 -0.27 -7.24
C VAL A 48 -3.87 0.03 -6.06
N SER A 49 -3.35 0.43 -4.89
CA SER A 49 -4.21 0.77 -3.75
C SER A 49 -5.05 2.03 -3.99
N ALA A 50 -4.52 3.03 -4.69
CA ALA A 50 -5.27 4.24 -5.07
C ALA A 50 -6.42 3.92 -6.04
N ILE A 51 -6.16 3.11 -7.08
CA ILE A 51 -7.21 2.68 -8.03
C ILE A 51 -8.28 1.87 -7.28
N THR A 52 -7.86 0.97 -6.39
CA THR A 52 -8.77 0.15 -5.59
C THR A 52 -9.69 1.02 -4.71
N LEU A 53 -9.11 2.06 -4.08
CA LEU A 53 -9.86 3.00 -3.24
C LEU A 53 -10.83 3.84 -4.08
N PHE A 54 -10.38 4.32 -5.25
CA PHE A 54 -11.22 5.08 -6.16
C PHE A 54 -12.43 4.28 -6.66
N MET A 55 -12.20 3.02 -7.03
CA MET A 55 -13.28 2.09 -7.41
C MET A 55 -14.22 1.81 -6.25
N SER A 56 -13.71 1.71 -5.02
CA SER A 56 -14.56 1.57 -3.84
C SER A 56 -15.47 2.79 -3.62
N GLY A 57 -15.02 3.99 -3.98
CA GLY A 57 -15.83 5.22 -3.93
C GLY A 57 -17.04 5.16 -4.86
N PHE A 58 -16.85 4.71 -6.11
CA PHE A 58 -17.98 4.51 -7.03
C PHE A 58 -19.02 3.53 -6.52
N ILE A 59 -18.58 2.45 -5.86
CA ILE A 59 -19.49 1.46 -5.26
C ILE A 59 -20.30 2.11 -4.13
N VAL A 60 -19.63 2.88 -3.26
CA VAL A 60 -20.29 3.61 -2.16
C VAL A 60 -21.39 4.54 -2.69
N ASP A 61 -21.07 5.31 -3.74
CA ASP A 61 -21.99 6.28 -4.34
C ASP A 61 -23.19 5.58 -5.00
N GLU A 62 -22.96 4.51 -5.76
CA GLU A 62 -24.02 3.76 -6.46
C GLU A 62 -25.01 3.11 -5.48
N TYR A 63 -24.50 2.51 -4.40
CA TYR A 63 -25.35 1.85 -3.40
C TYR A 63 -25.83 2.79 -2.28
N ASN A 64 -25.52 4.10 -2.37
CA ASN A 64 -25.82 5.11 -1.36
C ASN A 64 -25.42 4.67 0.06
N LEU A 65 -24.27 4.00 0.16
CA LEU A 65 -23.72 3.47 1.40
C LEU A 65 -22.89 4.54 2.12
N GLY A 66 -22.67 4.36 3.43
CA GLY A 66 -21.60 5.08 4.11
C GLY A 66 -20.23 4.56 3.65
N GLY A 67 -19.30 5.46 3.33
CA GLY A 67 -17.95 5.11 2.89
C GLY A 67 -17.18 4.18 3.85
N ASP A 68 -16.16 3.49 3.34
CA ASP A 68 -15.32 2.57 4.13
C ASP A 68 -14.06 3.23 4.68
N SER A 69 -14.16 3.81 5.89
CA SER A 69 -13.02 4.44 6.59
C SER A 69 -11.85 3.48 6.78
N VAL A 70 -12.11 2.17 6.95
CA VAL A 70 -11.05 1.17 7.18
C VAL A 70 -10.14 1.04 5.95
N SER A 71 -10.72 0.98 4.76
CA SER A 71 -9.94 0.89 3.51
C SER A 71 -9.16 2.18 3.24
N PHE A 72 -9.73 3.34 3.60
CA PHE A 72 -9.04 4.62 3.53
C PHE A 72 -7.83 4.68 4.47
N ASP A 73 -7.98 4.27 5.73
CA ASP A 73 -6.89 4.25 6.71
C ASP A 73 -5.76 3.30 6.26
N MET A 74 -6.10 2.15 5.69
CA MET A 74 -5.11 1.22 5.13
C MET A 74 -4.34 1.83 3.95
N PHE A 75 -5.02 2.58 3.08
CA PHE A 75 -4.35 3.30 1.99
C PHE A 75 -3.34 4.32 2.52
N ILE A 76 -3.72 5.12 3.52
CA ILE A 76 -2.79 6.05 4.17
C ILE A 76 -1.60 5.30 4.77
N GLY A 77 -1.83 4.16 5.42
CA GLY A 77 -0.78 3.28 5.92
C GLY A 77 0.20 2.81 4.83
N ILE A 78 -0.31 2.39 3.67
CA ILE A 78 0.52 1.96 2.52
C ILE A 78 1.40 3.11 2.01
N VAL A 79 0.84 4.32 1.90
CA VAL A 79 1.58 5.52 1.48
C VAL A 79 2.68 5.85 2.49
N CYS A 80 2.37 5.86 3.79
CA CYS A 80 3.35 6.13 4.84
C CYS A 80 4.48 5.10 4.86
N ILE A 81 4.17 3.79 4.78
CA ILE A 81 5.18 2.72 4.77
C ILE A 81 6.04 2.81 3.51
N SER A 82 5.44 3.07 2.35
CA SER A 82 6.19 3.24 1.11
C SER A 82 7.16 4.44 1.19
N GLY A 83 6.75 5.55 1.80
CA GLY A 83 7.61 6.68 2.10
C GLY A 83 8.74 6.34 3.09
N LEU A 84 8.43 5.60 4.16
CA LEU A 84 9.43 5.13 5.13
C LEU A 84 10.47 4.21 4.47
N ASN A 85 10.06 3.35 3.54
CA ASN A 85 10.97 2.47 2.80
C ASN A 85 12.04 3.27 2.05
N PHE A 86 11.67 4.40 1.44
CA PHE A 86 12.61 5.32 0.83
C PHE A 86 13.56 5.94 1.83
N ILE A 87 13.04 6.47 2.93
CA ILE A 87 13.86 7.10 3.98
C ILE A 87 14.90 6.11 4.51
N ILE A 88 14.48 4.87 4.80
CA ILE A 88 15.38 3.82 5.28
C ILE A 88 16.45 3.49 4.23
N TYR A 89 16.05 3.31 2.97
CA TYR A 89 16.98 3.00 1.89
C TYR A 89 18.05 4.09 1.72
N TYR A 90 17.65 5.36 1.66
CA TYR A 90 18.58 6.48 1.52
C TYR A 90 19.45 6.73 2.74
N ARG A 91 18.98 6.40 3.95
CA ARG A 91 19.80 6.50 5.18
C ARG A 91 20.85 5.40 5.30
N ARG A 92 20.68 4.27 4.63
CA ARG A 92 21.64 3.15 4.65
C ARG A 92 22.72 3.25 3.57
N LYS A 93 22.48 4.06 2.54
CA LYS A 93 23.45 4.37 1.49
C LYS A 93 24.41 5.46 1.96
#